data_AF-A0A6G3MN07-F1
#
_entry.id   AF-A0A6G3MN07-F1
#
_cell.length_a   1.000
_cell.length_b   1.000
_cell.length_c   1.000
_cell.angle_alpha   90.00
_cell.angle_beta   90.00
_cell.angle_gamma   90.00
#
_symmetry.space_group_name_H-M   'P 1'
#
loop_
_entity.id
_entity.type
_entity.pdbx_description
1 polymer ?
#
loop_
_entity_poly.entity_id
_entity_poly.type
_entity_poly.pdbx_seq_one_letter_code
_entity_poly.pdbx_strand_id
1 'polypeptide(L)'
;VRYLKMRKSLQSLHMYNTIRVKLISIPDREIPIPHARLFHTKLCIGAGKAWLGTNNFTPDYFHKVAGIGCTISGTTPGGVSMIETLTNVFDRYYNSSYASFLEI
;
A
#
# COMPACT_ATOMS: atom_id res chain seq x y z
N VAL A 1 17.32 6.83 13.70
CA VAL A 1 16.34 7.76 14.35
C VAL A 1 15.04 7.93 13.55
N ARG A 2 15.07 8.35 12.27
CA ARG A 2 13.86 8.60 11.44
C ARG A 2 12.93 7.38 11.27
N TYR A 3 13.49 6.20 11.01
CA TYR A 3 12.75 4.95 10.88
C TYR A 3 11.95 4.59 12.15
N LEU A 4 12.57 4.74 13.32
CA LEU A 4 11.93 4.44 14.61
C LEU A 4 10.74 5.39 14.88
N LYS A 5 10.88 6.68 14.52
CA LYS A 5 9.79 7.66 14.63
C LYS A 5 8.61 7.30 13.73
N MET A 6 8.88 6.94 12.47
CA MET A 6 7.86 6.50 11.51
C MET A 6 7.12 5.25 11.99
N ARG A 7 7.86 4.25 12.49
CA ARG A 7 7.26 3.03 13.04
C ARG A 7 6.31 3.35 14.18
N LYS A 8 6.74 4.17 15.15
CA LYS A 8 5.89 4.61 16.27
C LYS A 8 4.62 5.34 15.81
N SER A 9 4.73 6.18 14.78
CA SER A 9 3.55 6.84 14.21
C SER A 9 2.57 5.84 13.60
N LEU A 10 3.03 4.81 12.88
CA LEU A 10 2.16 3.76 12.36
C LEU A 10 1.58 2.88 13.48
N GLN A 11 2.35 2.58 14.53
CA GLN A 11 1.88 1.84 15.70
C GLN A 11 0.77 2.60 16.45
N SER A 12 0.84 3.93 16.51
CA SER A 12 -0.23 4.73 17.13
C SER A 12 -1.58 4.61 16.43
N LEU A 13 -1.62 4.15 15.17
CA LEU A 13 -2.87 3.88 14.48
C LEU A 13 -3.65 2.71 15.11
N HIS A 14 -2.99 1.82 15.86
CA HIS A 14 -3.68 0.77 16.62
C HIS A 14 -4.59 1.31 17.72
N MET A 15 -4.43 2.57 18.15
CA MET A 15 -5.39 3.19 19.07
C MET A 15 -6.78 3.37 18.44
N TYR A 16 -6.86 3.29 17.11
CA TYR A 16 -8.11 3.25 16.36
C TYR A 16 -8.44 1.80 16.01
N ASN A 17 -9.37 1.18 16.75
CA ASN A 17 -9.75 -0.24 16.60
C ASN A 17 -10.22 -0.66 15.19
N THR A 18 -10.46 0.30 14.29
CA THR A 18 -10.87 0.09 12.90
C THR A 18 -9.69 0.07 11.92
N ILE A 19 -8.49 0.50 12.33
CA ILE A 19 -7.31 0.58 11.48
C ILE A 19 -6.38 -0.59 11.78
N ARG A 20 -6.10 -1.40 10.75
CA ARG A 20 -5.17 -2.52 10.82
C ARG A 20 -3.98 -2.26 9.92
N VAL A 21 -2.79 -2.26 10.50
CA VAL A 21 -1.54 -2.06 9.76
C VAL A 21 -0.80 -3.37 9.66
N LYS A 22 -0.36 -3.73 8.45
CA LYS A 22 0.57 -4.85 8.23
C LYS A 22 1.87 -4.35 7.61
N LEU A 23 2.98 -4.94 8.02
CA LEU A 23 4.28 -4.80 7.38
C LEU A 23 4.50 -5.96 6.42
N ILE A 24 4.89 -5.64 5.18
CA ILE A 24 5.28 -6.63 4.17
C ILE A 24 6.80 -6.79 4.20
N SER A 25 7.25 -8.00 4.50
CA SER A 25 8.66 -8.39 4.53
C SER A 25 8.97 -9.25 3.29
N ILE A 26 9.67 -8.67 2.32
CA ILE A 26 10.07 -9.41 1.12
C ILE A 26 11.42 -10.09 1.39
N PRO A 27 11.54 -11.42 1.30
CA PRO A 27 12.81 -12.10 1.47
C PRO A 27 13.74 -11.78 0.32
N ASP A 28 15.03 -11.74 0.62
CA ASP A 28 16.06 -11.64 -0.41
C ASP A 28 16.22 -12.97 -1.17
N ARG A 29 16.96 -12.94 -2.28
CA ARG A 29 17.46 -14.16 -2.94
C ARG A 29 18.73 -14.63 -2.23
N GLU A 30 19.13 -15.87 -2.53
CA GLU A 30 20.39 -16.46 -2.05
C GLU A 30 21.60 -15.57 -2.40
N ILE A 31 21.59 -14.95 -3.58
CA ILE A 31 22.49 -13.87 -3.96
C ILE A 31 21.68 -12.57 -3.98
N PRO A 32 21.87 -11.68 -3.00
CA PRO A 32 21.22 -10.37 -2.96
C PRO A 32 21.53 -9.53 -4.18
N ILE A 33 20.48 -9.03 -4.84
CA ILE A 33 20.62 -7.99 -5.87
C ILE A 33 19.97 -6.71 -5.32
N PRO A 34 20.74 -5.63 -5.11
CA PRO A 34 20.21 -4.39 -4.56
C PRO A 34 18.97 -3.90 -5.32
N HIS A 35 17.92 -3.55 -4.58
CA HIS A 35 16.67 -2.98 -5.09
C HIS A 35 15.88 -3.85 -6.09
N ALA A 36 16.25 -5.11 -6.32
CA ALA A 36 15.56 -5.99 -7.27
C ALA A 36 14.18 -6.47 -6.78
N ARG A 37 13.92 -6.40 -5.47
CA ARG A 37 12.68 -6.89 -4.85
C ARG A 37 12.08 -5.83 -3.95
N LEU A 38 11.16 -5.04 -4.50
CA LEU A 38 10.50 -3.94 -3.79
C LEU A 38 8.98 -4.04 -3.93
N PHE A 39 8.28 -3.76 -2.83
CA PHE A 39 6.86 -3.42 -2.88
C PHE A 39 6.74 -1.91 -3.07
N HIS A 40 6.37 -1.47 -4.27
CA HIS A 40 6.36 -0.04 -4.63
C HIS A 40 5.02 0.45 -5.19
N THR A 41 3.94 -0.21 -4.80
CA THR A 41 2.57 0.10 -5.24
C THR A 41 2.01 1.31 -4.51
N LYS A 42 1.27 2.18 -5.22
CA LYS A 42 0.49 3.27 -4.63
C LYS A 42 -0.94 3.16 -5.12
N LEU A 43 -1.77 2.52 -4.31
CA LEU A 43 -3.19 2.35 -4.57
C LEU A 43 -3.98 2.50 -3.29
N CYS A 44 -5.25 2.85 -3.43
CA CYS A 44 -6.23 2.90 -2.37
C CYS A 44 -7.53 2.31 -2.91
N ILE A 45 -8.19 1.44 -2.14
CA ILE A 45 -9.41 0.75 -2.55
C ILE A 45 -10.47 1.07 -1.51
N GLY A 46 -11.66 1.45 -1.96
CA GLY A 46 -12.82 1.71 -1.13
C GLY A 46 -14.08 1.10 -1.74
N ALA A 47 -15.23 1.36 -1.10
CA ALA A 47 -16.51 0.85 -1.57
C ALA A 47 -16.85 1.42 -2.97
N GLY A 48 -16.79 0.56 -3.99
CA GLY A 48 -17.14 0.89 -5.38
C GLY A 48 -16.18 1.86 -6.09
N LYS A 49 -15.01 2.14 -5.51
CA LYS A 49 -13.99 3.02 -6.10
C LYS A 49 -12.58 2.52 -5.80
N ALA A 50 -11.67 2.76 -6.73
CA ALA A 50 -10.25 2.57 -6.50
C ALA A 50 -9.47 3.77 -7.04
N TRP A 51 -8.34 4.07 -6.40
CA TRP A 51 -7.38 5.04 -6.86
C TRP A 51 -6.03 4.35 -7.04
N LEU A 52 -5.33 4.68 -8.13
CA LEU A 52 -3.93 4.33 -8.34
C LEU A 52 -3.17 5.56 -8.81
N GLY A 53 -1.87 5.62 -8.53
CA GLY A 53 -1.06 6.72 -9.02
C GLY A 53 0.44 6.46 -8.93
N THR A 54 1.20 7.47 -9.36
CA THR A 54 2.67 7.42 -9.36
C THR A 54 3.28 8.01 -8.08
N ASN A 55 2.50 8.80 -7.32
CA ASN A 55 2.96 9.47 -6.11
C ASN A 55 2.95 8.56 -4.88
N ASN A 56 4.04 8.62 -4.10
CA ASN A 56 4.10 8.01 -2.77
C ASN A 56 3.16 8.74 -1.79
N PHE A 57 2.55 8.00 -0.86
CA PHE A 57 1.79 8.57 0.26
C PHE A 57 2.72 9.06 1.36
N THR A 58 3.58 10.03 1.03
CA THR A 58 4.53 10.65 1.95
C THR A 58 4.43 12.18 1.83
N PRO A 59 4.56 12.95 2.93
CA PRO A 59 4.31 14.38 2.94
C PRO A 59 4.98 15.18 1.81
N ASP A 60 6.24 14.88 1.50
CA ASP A 60 7.00 15.60 0.47
C ASP A 60 6.40 15.46 -0.94
N TYR A 61 5.76 14.33 -1.26
CA TYR A 61 5.17 14.08 -2.57
C TYR A 61 3.90 14.91 -2.83
N PHE A 62 3.29 15.50 -1.79
CA PHE A 62 2.11 16.35 -1.97
C PHE A 62 2.43 17.75 -2.48
N HIS A 63 3.67 18.22 -2.31
CA HIS A 63 4.03 19.61 -2.61
C HIS A 63 5.31 19.78 -3.44
N LYS A 64 6.15 18.75 -3.53
CA LYS A 64 7.48 18.84 -4.18
C LYS A 64 7.62 18.00 -5.44
N VAL A 65 6.68 17.11 -5.72
CA VAL A 65 6.78 16.13 -6.81
C VAL A 65 5.52 16.20 -7.67
N ALA A 66 5.71 16.33 -8.98
CA ALA A 66 4.62 16.16 -9.94
C ALA A 66 4.33 14.66 -10.11
N GLY A 67 3.06 14.29 -10.07
CA GLY A 67 2.64 12.92 -10.37
C GLY A 67 1.21 12.89 -10.88
N ILE A 68 0.82 11.72 -11.36
CA ILE A 68 -0.50 11.48 -11.93
C ILE A 68 -1.19 10.37 -11.14
N GLY A 69 -2.50 10.50 -11.01
CA GLY A 69 -3.36 9.49 -10.42
C GLY A 69 -4.62 9.31 -11.26
N CYS A 70 -5.20 8.12 -11.18
CA CYS A 70 -6.46 7.77 -11.82
C CYS A 70 -7.42 7.24 -10.75
N THR A 71 -8.64 7.77 -10.77
CA THR A 71 -9.75 7.27 -9.96
C THR A 71 -10.68 6.45 -10.85
N ILE A 72 -10.85 5.19 -10.50
CA ILE A 72 -11.78 4.26 -11.14
C ILE A 72 -13.06 4.21 -10.32
N SER A 73 -14.20 4.37 -10.97
CA SER A 73 -15.52 4.23 -10.36
C SER A 73 -16.20 2.97 -10.90
N GLY A 74 -16.84 2.19 -10.02
CA GLY A 74 -17.60 0.99 -10.36
C GLY A 74 -18.97 1.29 -11.01
N THR A 75 -19.07 2.36 -11.79
CA THR A 75 -20.32 2.77 -12.48
C THR A 75 -20.50 2.07 -13.82
N THR A 76 -19.48 1.36 -14.31
CA THR A 76 -19.53 0.56 -15.53
C THR A 76 -19.04 -0.86 -15.26
N PRO A 77 -19.41 -1.87 -16.06
CA PRO A 77 -18.89 -3.23 -15.90
C PRO A 77 -17.36 -3.30 -15.91
N GLY A 78 -16.71 -2.52 -16.78
CA GLY A 78 -15.25 -2.42 -16.83
C GLY A 78 -14.65 -1.80 -15.56
N GLY A 79 -15.30 -0.77 -15.00
CA GLY A 79 -14.88 -0.16 -13.74
C GLY A 79 -14.98 -1.12 -12.56
N VAL A 80 -16.05 -1.90 -12.48
CA VAL A 80 -16.24 -2.94 -11.45
C VAL A 80 -15.15 -4.01 -11.56
N SER A 81 -14.95 -4.56 -12.76
CA SER A 81 -13.92 -5.58 -13.00
C SER A 81 -12.51 -5.09 -12.68
N MET A 82 -12.20 -3.82 -12.97
CA MET A 82 -10.92 -3.23 -12.62
C MET A 82 -10.75 -3.07 -11.10
N ILE A 83 -11.78 -2.66 -10.36
CA ILE A 83 -11.74 -2.57 -8.90
C ILE A 83 -11.52 -3.96 -8.29
N GLU A 84 -12.20 -5.00 -8.78
CA GLU A 84 -11.97 -6.39 -8.35
C GLU A 84 -10.54 -6.83 -8.61
N THR A 85 -10.00 -6.52 -9.80
CA THR A 85 -8.61 -6.84 -10.15
C THR A 85 -7.62 -6.18 -9.19
N LEU A 86 -7.80 -4.90 -8.87
CA LEU A 86 -6.95 -4.18 -7.92
C LEU A 86 -7.11 -4.73 -6.49
N THR A 87 -8.31 -5.15 -6.11
CA THR A 87 -8.59 -5.79 -4.82
C THR A 87 -7.83 -7.10 -4.70
N ASN A 88 -7.85 -7.93 -5.75
CA ASN A 88 -7.07 -9.17 -5.79
C ASN A 88 -5.55 -8.93 -5.67
N VAL A 89 -5.03 -7.85 -6.28
CA VAL A 89 -3.62 -7.46 -6.11
C VAL A 89 -3.33 -7.09 -4.66
N PHE A 90 -4.19 -6.27 -4.02
CA PHE A 90 -4.04 -5.91 -2.62
C PHE A 90 -4.07 -7.15 -1.72
N ASP A 91 -5.10 -7.99 -1.85
CA ASP A 91 -5.31 -9.17 -1.02
C ASP A 91 -4.19 -10.19 -1.16
N ARG A 92 -3.64 -10.37 -2.37
CA ARG A 92 -2.48 -11.25 -2.59
C ARG A 92 -1.31 -10.89 -1.67
N TYR A 93 -1.03 -9.60 -1.47
CA TYR A 93 0.03 -9.17 -0.56
C TYR A 93 -0.43 -9.14 0.88
N TYR A 94 -1.60 -8.56 1.16
CA TYR A 94 -2.12 -8.36 2.51
C TYR A 94 -2.36 -9.68 3.26
N ASN A 95 -2.76 -10.73 2.54
CA ASN A 95 -3.01 -12.07 3.08
C ASN A 95 -1.83 -13.03 2.89
N SER A 96 -0.71 -12.58 2.32
CA SER A 96 0.47 -13.42 2.16
C SER A 96 1.16 -13.73 3.50
N SER A 97 1.94 -14.81 3.52
CA SER A 97 2.86 -15.12 4.63
C SER A 97 3.96 -14.08 4.82
N TYR A 98 4.13 -13.17 3.87
CA TYR A 98 5.07 -12.06 3.93
C TYR A 98 4.49 -10.83 4.65
N ALA A 99 3.18 -10.81 4.93
CA ALA A 99 2.51 -9.71 5.61
C ALA A 99 2.21 -10.06 7.07
N SER A 100 2.85 -9.35 7.99
CA SER A 100 2.64 -9.50 9.43
C SER A 100 1.96 -8.26 10.00
N PHE A 101 1.09 -8.42 11.00
CA PHE A 101 0.55 -7.26 11.71
C PHE A 101 1.71 -6.47 12.32
N LEU A 102 1.62 -5.14 12.23
CA LEU A 102 2.54 -4.30 12.96
C LEU A 102 2.27 -4.52 14.45
N GLU A 103 3.25 -5.01 15.18
CA GLU A 103 3.13 -5.15 16.63
C GLU A 103 3.08 -3.76 17.29
N ILE A 104 2.36 -3.65 18.40
CA ILE A 104 2.23 -2.43 19.20
C ILE A 104 3.59 -2.03 19.77
#